data_AF-A0A1I0XJU1-F1
#
_entry.id   AF-A0A1I0XJU1-F1
#
_cell.length_a   1.000
_cell.length_b   1.000
_cell.length_c   1.000
_cell.angle_alpha   90.00
_cell.angle_beta   90.00
_cell.angle_gamma   90.00
#
_symmetry.space_group_name_H-M   'P 1'
#
loop_
_entity.id
_entity.type
_entity.pdbx_description
1 polymer ?
#
loop_
_entity_poly.entity_id
_entity_poly.type
_entity_poly.pdbx_seq_one_letter_code
_entity_poly.pdbx_strand_id
1 'polypeptide(L)' 'MFEQETNADAIGEIDELSEIEYHLTVVEFDILWNRRTTNQEQSRMEELIRLINAFEKSRR' A
#
# COMPACT_ATOMS: atom_id res chain seq x y z
N MET A 1 -17.92 -26.43 9.56
CA MET A 1 -16.86 -25.93 10.46
C MET A 1 -15.92 -25.17 9.55
N PHE A 2 -16.18 -23.87 9.34
CA PHE A 2 -15.28 -23.01 8.57
C PHE A 2 -14.39 -22.35 9.61
N GLU A 3 -13.21 -22.93 9.80
CA GLU A 3 -12.15 -22.27 10.55
C GLU A 3 -11.70 -21.09 9.69
N GLN A 4 -12.29 -19.92 9.95
CA GLN A 4 -11.67 -18.67 9.58
C GLN A 4 -10.44 -18.55 10.47
N GLU A 5 -9.31 -19.06 9.98
CA GLU A 5 -8.01 -18.65 10.47
C GLU A 5 -7.92 -17.14 10.29
N THR A 6 -8.20 -16.45 11.40
CA THR A 6 -7.83 -15.06 11.62
C THR A 6 -6.33 -14.96 11.40
N ASN A 7 -5.95 -14.51 10.21
CA ASN A 7 -4.58 -14.13 9.90
C ASN A 7 -4.32 -12.81 10.63
N ALA A 8 -4.09 -12.95 11.93
CA ALA A 8 -3.62 -11.93 12.83
C ALA A 8 -2.12 -12.14 12.98
N ASP A 9 -1.39 -11.86 11.90
CA ASP A 9 0.07 -11.77 11.97
C ASP A 9 0.50 -10.33 11.69
N ALA A 10 1.07 -9.76 12.75
CA ALA A 10 2.09 -8.72 12.73
C ALA A 10 1.83 -7.44 11.91
N ILE A 11 1.18 -6.49 12.60
CA ILE A 11 1.57 -5.08 12.51
C ILE A 11 2.98 -4.98 13.10
N GLY A 12 4.02 -5.33 12.34
CA GLY A 12 5.28 -5.71 12.97
C GLY A 12 6.49 -5.93 12.08
N GLU A 13 6.56 -5.33 10.90
CA GLU A 13 7.82 -5.01 10.22
C GLU A 13 7.47 -3.99 9.14
N ILE A 14 8.43 -3.14 8.75
CA ILE A 14 8.34 -2.43 7.47
C ILE A 14 8.67 -3.49 6.42
N ASP A 15 7.88 -4.56 6.40
CA ASP A 15 8.08 -5.72 5.56
C ASP A 15 7.76 -5.23 4.15
N GLU A 16 8.70 -5.47 3.25
CA GLU A 16 8.63 -5.07 1.87
C GLU A 16 7.23 -5.41 1.34
N LEU A 17 6.54 -4.44 0.72
CA LEU A 17 5.22 -4.69 0.12
C LEU A 17 5.27 -6.03 -0.63
N SER A 18 4.34 -6.94 -0.40
CA SER A 18 4.24 -8.09 -1.30
C SER A 18 3.91 -7.60 -2.72
N GLU A 19 4.21 -8.39 -3.75
CA GLU A 19 3.92 -7.99 -5.14
C GLU A 19 2.43 -7.66 -5.37
N ILE A 20 1.54 -8.37 -4.68
CA ILE A 20 0.10 -8.10 -4.71
C ILE A 20 -0.21 -6.76 -4.04
N GLU A 21 0.34 -6.48 -2.86
CA GLU A 21 0.14 -5.22 -2.15
C GLU A 21 0.73 -4.02 -2.90
N TYR A 22 1.86 -4.21 -3.59
CA TYR A 22 2.42 -3.23 -4.50
C TYR A 22 1.43 -2.88 -5.61
N HIS A 23 0.86 -3.89 -6.28
CA HIS A 23 -0.13 -3.65 -7.33
C HIS A 23 -1.40 -2.97 -6.81
N LEU A 24 -1.87 -3.34 -5.62
CA LEU A 24 -3.00 -2.67 -4.96
C LEU A 24 -2.68 -1.20 -4.62
N THR A 25 -1.48 -0.93 -4.12
CA THR A 25 -0.99 0.42 -3.79
C THR A 25 -0.92 1.30 -5.03
N VAL A 26 -0.43 0.76 -6.16
CA VAL A 26 -0.42 1.46 -7.45
C VAL A 26 -1.83 1.76 -7.95
N VAL A 27 -2.76 0.81 -7.82
CA VAL A 27 -4.17 1.01 -8.19
C VAL A 27 -4.84 2.06 -7.32
N GLU A 28 -4.62 2.03 -6.00
CA GLU A 28 -5.14 3.05 -5.07
C GLU A 28 -4.60 4.44 -5.43
N PHE A 29 -3.31 4.53 -5.77
CA PHE A 29 -2.68 5.76 -6.22
C PHE A 29 -3.31 6.27 -7.52
N ASP A 30 -3.52 5.41 -8.52
CA ASP A 30 -4.15 5.77 -9.80
C ASP A 30 -5.60 6.26 -9.63
N ILE A 31 -6.35 5.66 -8.69
CA ILE A 31 -7.72 6.10 -8.38
C ILE A 31 -7.75 7.51 -7.78
N LEU A 32 -6.75 7.88 -6.99
CA LEU A 32 -6.62 9.22 -6.40
C LEU A 32 -6.00 10.22 -7.39
N TRP A 33 -5.25 9.71 -8.37
CA TRP A 33 -4.61 10.51 -9.39
C TRP A 33 -5.63 11.28 -10.24
N ASN A 34 -5.30 12.54 -10.56
CA ASN A 34 -6.12 13.43 -11.37
C ASN A 34 -7.52 13.79 -10.81
N ARG A 35 -7.78 13.55 -9.51
CA ARG A 35 -9.00 13.99 -8.82
C ARG A 35 -8.73 15.23 -7.97
N ARG A 36 -9.79 15.98 -7.63
CA ARG A 36 -9.70 16.97 -6.56
C ARG A 36 -9.64 16.24 -5.23
N THR A 37 -8.44 16.10 -4.71
CA THR A 37 -8.16 15.46 -3.43
C THR A 37 -8.27 16.45 -2.28
N THR A 38 -8.81 16.00 -1.16
CA THR A 38 -8.70 16.64 0.15
C THR A 38 -7.27 16.57 0.68
N ASN A 39 -6.94 17.37 1.71
CA ASN A 39 -5.62 17.33 2.35
C ASN A 39 -5.27 15.93 2.93
N GLN A 40 -6.29 15.17 3.36
CA GLN A 40 -6.12 13.81 3.85
C GLN A 40 -5.75 12.85 2.71
N GLU A 41 -6.45 12.95 1.58
CA GLU A 41 -6.13 12.16 0.38
C GLU A 41 -4.75 12.51 -0.19
N GLN A 42 -4.33 13.78 -0.11
CA GLN A 42 -2.95 14.16 -0.48
C GLN A 42 -1.91 13.51 0.43
N SER A 43 -2.13 13.53 1.74
CA SER A 43 -1.24 12.86 2.70
C SER A 43 -1.17 11.35 2.44
N ARG A 44 -2.31 10.74 2.06
CA ARG A 44 -2.39 9.34 1.65
C ARG A 44 -1.60 9.09 0.36
N MET A 45 -1.70 9.95 -0.65
CA MET A 45 -0.90 9.83 -1.88
C MET A 45 0.60 9.91 -1.60
N GLU A 46 1.04 10.77 -0.67
CA GLU A 46 2.45 10.81 -0.25
C GLU A 46 2.91 9.50 0.41
N GLU A 47 2.05 8.87 1.21
CA GLU A 47 2.32 7.56 1.82
C GLU A 47 2.41 6.46 0.75
N LEU A 48 1.44 6.40 -0.18
CA LEU A 48 1.44 5.43 -1.30
C LEU A 48 2.72 5.56 -2.15
N ILE A 49 3.14 6.80 -2.47
CA ILE A 49 4.39 7.05 -3.20
C ILE A 49 5.60 6.52 -2.43
N ARG A 50 5.66 6.71 -1.10
CA ARG A 50 6.78 6.20 -0.29
C ARG A 50 6.84 4.68 -0.31
N LEU A 51 5.70 4.01 -0.21
CA LEU A 51 5.60 2.55 -0.25
C LEU A 51 6.03 1.99 -1.61
N ILE A 52 5.52 2.55 -2.71
CA ILE A 52 5.92 2.19 -4.08
C ILE A 52 7.44 2.33 -4.26
N ASN A 53 8.01 3.48 -3.88
CA ASN A 53 9.45 3.72 -3.99
C ASN A 53 10.29 2.77 -3.14
N ALA A 54 9.82 2.39 -1.95
CA ALA A 54 10.54 1.47 -1.08
C ALA A 54 10.62 0.08 -1.72
N PHE A 55 9.50 -0.43 -2.26
CA PHE A 55 9.45 -1.70 -2.96
C PHE A 55 10.26 -1.71 -4.26
N GLU A 56 10.20 -0.64 -5.07
CA GLU A 56 11.00 -0.55 -6.29
C GLU A 56 12.50 -0.52 -6.00
N LYS A 57 12.91 0.07 -4.88
CA LYS A 57 14.31 0.09 -4.45
C LYS A 57 14.79 -1.27 -3.93
N SER A 58 13.95 -2.05 -3.23
CA SER A 58 14.35 -3.38 -2.77
C SER A 58 14.53 -4.36 -3.93
N ARG A 59 13.82 -4.14 -5.05
CA ARG A 59 13.91 -4.96 -6.28
C ARG A 59 15.03 -4.55 -7.25
N ARG A 60 15.83 -3.53 -6.93
CA ARG A 60 16.86 -2.95 -7.82
C ARG A 60 18.27 -3.26 -7.36
#